data_AF-A0A1A8RWX1-F1
#
_entry.id   AF-A0A1A8RWX1-F1
#
_cell.length_a   1.000
_cell.length_b   1.000
_cell.length_c   1.000
_cell.angle_alpha   90.00
_cell.angle_beta   90.00
_cell.angle_gamma   90.00
#
_symmetry.space_group_name_H-M   'P 1'
#
loop_
_entity.id
_entity.type
_entity.pdbx_description
1 polymer ?
#
loop_
_entity_poly.entity_id
_entity_poly.type
_entity_poly.pdbx_seq_one_letter_code
_entity_poly.pdbx_strand_id
1 'polypeptide(L)'
;ENSLSLWVNEAKDLPPKRSYYCEMHLDGTLFARTSSRAVGKAANRSSMAGDNSTGSSGNTGAGGGAAGGGQLFWGEFFELDNLPSVSQISLHLFREEDSKKKRHSRDESNLHPLGSVEIPLSDIRGRTYQEKWYLITLHKTSAGNKEQLSPQASLRIKARFQNLKVLPMEKYKEFAEYVTVDYVEMCPNLEPLLNVKEKEELARALVHVLQSTGKAK
;
A
#
# COMPACT_ATOMS: atom_id res chain seq x y z
N GLU A 1 -20.94 -3.04 3.10
CA GLU A 1 -19.89 -2.46 3.94
C GLU A 1 -18.59 -2.43 3.16
N ASN A 2 -17.99 -1.25 3.07
CA ASN A 2 -16.65 -1.08 2.53
C ASN A 2 -15.67 -1.13 3.70
N SER A 3 -14.59 -1.89 3.56
CA SER A 3 -13.50 -1.91 4.53
C SER A 3 -12.15 -1.80 3.84
N LEU A 4 -11.23 -1.10 4.51
CA LEU A 4 -9.85 -0.90 4.08
C LEU A 4 -8.91 -1.35 5.20
N SER A 5 -8.01 -2.25 4.86
CA SER A 5 -6.89 -2.66 5.71
C SER A 5 -5.59 -2.20 5.03
N LEU A 6 -4.78 -1.37 5.68
CA LEU A 6 -3.58 -0.76 5.09
C LEU A 6 -2.41 -0.74 6.07
N TRP A 7 -1.23 -1.17 5.60
CA TRP A 7 0.04 -0.97 6.27
C TRP A 7 0.87 0.07 5.53
N VAL A 8 1.37 1.05 6.29
CA VAL A 8 2.48 1.90 5.87
C VAL A 8 3.76 1.25 6.40
N ASN A 9 4.47 0.50 5.54
CA ASN A 9 5.60 -0.30 5.99
C ASN A 9 6.87 0.53 6.15
N GLU A 10 7.42 1.00 5.04
CA GLU A 10 8.72 1.68 5.03
C GLU A 10 8.88 2.60 3.83
N ALA A 11 9.72 3.61 3.97
CA ALA A 11 10.19 4.45 2.90
C ALA A 11 11.71 4.30 2.72
N LYS A 12 12.16 4.51 1.49
CA LYS A 12 13.58 4.55 1.14
C LYS A 12 13.93 5.80 0.36
N ASP A 13 15.23 6.06 0.29
CA ASP A 13 15.81 7.19 -0.39
C ASP A 13 15.35 8.57 0.14
N LEU A 14 15.06 8.63 1.45
CA LEU A 14 14.70 9.86 2.16
C LEU A 14 15.94 10.61 2.69
N PRO A 15 15.90 11.95 2.84
CA PRO A 15 17.00 12.68 3.46
C PRO A 15 17.29 12.19 4.90
N PRO A 16 18.54 11.84 5.22
CA PRO A 16 18.91 11.24 6.51
C PRO A 16 18.85 12.23 7.67
N LYS A 17 18.83 11.73 8.92
CA LYS A 17 18.80 12.52 10.17
C LYS A 17 17.58 13.43 10.32
N ARG A 18 16.49 13.12 9.63
CA ARG A 18 15.20 13.80 9.72
C ARG A 18 14.13 12.82 10.17
N SER A 19 13.06 13.34 10.78
CA SER A 19 11.88 12.57 11.14
C SER A 19 10.74 12.82 10.16
N TYR A 20 10.02 11.76 9.81
CA TYR A 20 8.91 11.82 8.86
C TYR A 20 7.70 11.06 9.39
N TYR A 21 6.53 11.48 8.93
CA TYR A 21 5.26 10.78 9.11
C TYR A 21 4.45 10.85 7.82
N CYS A 22 3.49 9.94 7.67
CA CYS A 22 2.54 9.93 6.56
C CYS A 22 1.14 10.27 7.08
N GLU A 23 0.41 11.05 6.29
CA GLU A 23 -1.04 11.20 6.44
C GLU A 23 -1.75 10.37 5.37
N MET A 24 -2.74 9.59 5.80
CA MET A 24 -3.59 8.79 4.93
C MET A 24 -4.92 9.52 4.72
N HIS A 25 -5.18 9.85 3.47
CA HIS A 25 -6.43 10.45 3.04
C HIS A 25 -7.20 9.49 2.14
N LEU A 26 -8.53 9.54 2.23
CA LEU A 26 -9.45 8.90 1.28
C LEU A 26 -10.23 10.00 0.57
N ASP A 27 -10.12 10.05 -0.76
CA ASP A 27 -10.70 11.11 -1.61
C ASP A 27 -10.51 12.53 -1.03
N GLY A 28 -9.31 12.81 -0.53
CA GLY A 28 -8.91 14.10 0.05
C GLY A 28 -9.24 14.30 1.55
N THR A 29 -10.06 13.44 2.15
CA THR A 29 -10.38 13.52 3.59
C THR A 29 -9.32 12.79 4.41
N LEU A 30 -8.75 13.42 5.44
CA LEU A 30 -7.78 12.79 6.35
C LEU A 30 -8.45 11.74 7.25
N PHE A 31 -7.92 10.51 7.26
CA PHE A 31 -8.42 9.41 8.09
C PHE A 31 -7.43 8.95 9.16
N ALA A 32 -6.13 8.95 8.87
CA ALA A 32 -5.13 8.52 9.84
C ALA A 32 -3.77 9.18 9.59
N ARG A 33 -2.91 9.11 10.59
CA ARG A 33 -1.53 9.56 10.53
C ARG A 33 -0.63 8.51 11.17
N THR A 34 0.53 8.23 10.56
CA THR A 34 1.54 7.38 11.20
C THR A 34 2.23 8.09 12.35
N SER A 35 2.93 7.36 13.21
CA SER A 35 3.90 7.98 14.11
C SER A 35 5.02 8.68 13.32
N SER A 36 5.60 9.71 13.91
CA SER A 36 6.81 10.31 13.37
C SER A 36 8.02 9.44 13.71
N ARG A 37 8.84 9.13 12.72
CA ARG A 37 10.00 8.25 12.85
C ARG A 37 11.22 8.89 12.20
N ALA A 38 12.37 8.81 12.87
CA ALA A 38 13.64 9.27 12.34
C ALA A 38 14.22 8.26 11.34
N VAL A 39 14.75 8.77 10.22
CA VAL A 39 15.48 7.95 9.24
C VAL A 39 16.67 7.29 9.92
N GLY A 40 16.71 5.96 9.88
CA GLY A 40 17.81 5.18 10.43
C GLY A 40 19.13 5.47 9.69
N LYS A 41 20.27 5.26 10.36
CA LYS A 41 21.55 5.22 9.63
C LYS A 41 21.47 4.08 8.62
N ALA A 42 21.87 4.33 7.38
CA ALA A 42 22.00 3.29 6.37
C ALA A 42 22.87 2.17 6.94
N ALA A 43 22.24 1.07 7.34
CA ALA A 43 22.97 -0.13 7.68
C ALA A 43 23.53 -0.63 6.34
N ASN A 44 24.85 -0.60 6.18
CA ASN A 44 25.50 -1.37 5.14
C ASN A 44 25.04 -2.82 5.32
N ARG A 45 24.05 -3.25 4.52
CA ARG A 45 23.81 -4.68 4.32
C ARG A 45 24.93 -5.19 3.43
N SER A 46 26.13 -5.31 4.00
CA SER A 46 27.09 -6.28 3.51
C SER A 46 26.46 -7.65 3.80
N SER A 47 25.93 -8.29 2.77
CA SER A 47 25.67 -9.73 2.81
C SER A 47 27.01 -10.41 3.11
N MET A 48 27.24 -10.81 4.37
CA MET A 48 28.30 -11.75 4.67
C MET A 48 27.85 -13.12 4.14
N ALA A 49 28.18 -13.38 2.87
CA ALA A 49 28.41 -14.74 2.41
C ALA A 49 29.86 -15.07 2.81
N GLY A 50 30.06 -16.23 3.44
CA GLY A 50 31.31 -16.63 4.04
C GLY A 50 32.47 -16.69 3.05
N ASP A 51 33.62 -16.17 3.47
CA ASP A 51 34.87 -16.31 2.73
C ASP A 51 35.49 -17.69 2.96
N ASN A 52 35.92 -18.31 1.85
CA ASN A 52 37.13 -19.12 1.86
C ASN A 52 37.94 -18.80 0.58
N SER A 53 39.26 -18.62 0.77
CA SER A 53 40.36 -18.53 -0.21
C SER A 53 40.79 -17.17 -0.82
N THR A 54 41.93 -16.70 -0.31
CA THR A 54 43.15 -16.13 -0.95
C THR A 54 43.09 -15.53 -2.37
N GLY A 55 43.56 -14.26 -2.51
CA GLY A 55 44.10 -13.74 -3.79
C GLY A 55 44.30 -12.22 -3.90
N SER A 56 45.56 -11.79 -3.80
CA SER A 56 46.26 -10.60 -4.35
C SER A 56 45.55 -9.33 -4.87
N SER A 57 46.04 -8.19 -4.35
CA SER A 57 46.40 -6.90 -4.98
C SER A 57 45.54 -6.26 -6.10
N GLY A 58 45.13 -5.00 -5.83
CA GLY A 58 45.18 -3.90 -6.80
C GLY A 58 43.83 -3.29 -7.22
N ASN A 59 43.46 -2.15 -6.64
CA ASN A 59 43.22 -0.88 -7.35
C ASN A 59 42.54 0.14 -6.44
N THR A 60 43.19 1.30 -6.30
CA THR A 60 42.58 2.56 -5.87
C THR A 60 41.70 3.08 -6.99
N GLY A 61 40.40 2.79 -6.93
CA GLY A 61 39.37 3.38 -7.77
C GLY A 61 38.44 4.23 -6.92
N ALA A 62 38.56 5.55 -7.06
CA ALA A 62 37.64 6.52 -6.48
C ALA A 62 36.22 6.29 -7.05
N GLY A 63 35.42 5.50 -6.35
CA GLY A 63 33.99 5.36 -6.62
C GLY A 63 33.25 6.46 -5.87
N GLY A 64 32.75 7.47 -6.60
CA GLY A 64 31.87 8.48 -6.05
C GLY A 64 30.70 7.83 -5.34
N GLY A 65 30.70 7.92 -4.00
CA GLY A 65 29.57 7.51 -3.18
C GLY A 65 28.38 8.38 -3.55
N ALA A 66 27.47 7.85 -4.37
CA ALA A 66 26.13 8.39 -4.45
C ALA A 66 25.64 8.47 -3.01
N ALA A 67 25.32 9.68 -2.54
CA ALA A 67 24.80 9.91 -1.22
C ALA A 67 23.49 9.11 -1.09
N GLY A 68 23.59 7.88 -0.60
CA GLY A 68 22.46 6.95 -0.51
C GLY A 68 21.43 7.56 0.41
N GLY A 69 20.22 7.78 -0.10
CA GLY A 69 19.13 8.25 0.75
C GLY A 69 18.82 7.21 1.82
N GLY A 70 18.44 7.67 3.00
CA GLY A 70 18.21 6.80 4.14
C GLY A 70 16.88 6.05 4.06
N GLN A 71 16.79 4.99 4.86
CA GLN A 71 15.61 4.13 5.00
C GLN A 71 14.88 4.42 6.30
N LEU A 72 13.55 4.36 6.25
CA LEU A 72 12.66 4.60 7.37
C LEU A 72 11.61 3.50 7.44
N PHE A 73 11.42 2.92 8.61
CA PHE A 73 10.45 1.84 8.83
C PHE A 73 9.41 2.28 9.88
N TRP A 74 8.13 2.25 9.49
CA TRP A 74 6.98 2.46 10.39
C TRP A 74 6.35 1.12 10.77
N GLY A 75 6.00 0.29 9.78
CA GLY A 75 5.30 -0.98 9.99
C GLY A 75 3.91 -0.81 10.61
N GLU A 76 3.27 0.34 10.41
CA GLU A 76 2.02 0.69 11.08
C GLU A 76 0.80 0.24 10.29
N PHE A 77 -0.21 -0.24 11.01
CA PHE A 77 -1.44 -0.80 10.45
C PHE A 77 -2.64 0.09 10.76
N PHE A 78 -3.49 0.27 9.75
CA PHE A 78 -4.76 0.97 9.84
C PHE A 78 -5.88 0.08 9.29
N GLU A 79 -6.96 -0.01 10.05
CA GLU A 79 -8.17 -0.71 9.67
C GLU A 79 -9.35 0.25 9.75
N LEU A 80 -10.05 0.40 8.64
CA LEU A 80 -11.20 1.28 8.51
C LEU A 80 -12.38 0.48 7.99
N ASP A 81 -13.44 0.40 8.79
CA ASP A 81 -14.69 -0.25 8.43
C ASP A 81 -15.77 0.77 8.13
N ASN A 82 -16.85 0.31 7.51
CA ASN A 82 -18.03 1.13 7.20
C ASN A 82 -17.70 2.39 6.39
N LEU A 83 -16.72 2.28 5.50
CA LEU A 83 -16.30 3.40 4.68
C LEU A 83 -17.42 3.84 3.73
N PRO A 84 -17.57 5.16 3.48
CA PRO A 84 -18.41 5.63 2.39
C PRO A 84 -17.89 5.11 1.04
N SER A 85 -18.63 5.38 -0.04
CA SER A 85 -18.13 5.08 -1.39
C SER A 85 -16.90 5.95 -1.68
N VAL A 86 -15.73 5.36 -1.51
CA VAL A 86 -14.44 5.98 -1.78
C VAL A 86 -13.81 5.39 -3.04
N SER A 87 -12.98 6.18 -3.71
CA SER A 87 -12.34 5.79 -4.98
C SER A 87 -10.83 5.63 -4.88
N GLN A 88 -10.17 6.43 -4.05
CA GLN A 88 -8.71 6.52 -4.00
C GLN A 88 -8.19 6.74 -2.57
N ILE A 89 -7.00 6.17 -2.30
CA ILE A 89 -6.18 6.48 -1.13
C ILE A 89 -5.06 7.41 -1.58
N SER A 90 -4.79 8.47 -0.84
CA SER A 90 -3.54 9.23 -0.95
C SER A 90 -2.75 9.19 0.35
N LEU A 91 -1.45 8.89 0.26
CA LEU A 91 -0.52 8.96 1.38
C LEU A 91 0.40 10.16 1.17
N HIS A 92 0.29 11.16 2.03
CA HIS A 92 1.10 12.38 1.97
C HIS A 92 2.25 12.29 2.96
N LEU A 93 3.48 12.43 2.49
CA LEU A 93 4.68 12.38 3.33
C LEU A 93 5.03 13.77 3.86
N PHE A 94 5.17 13.88 5.17
CA PHE A 94 5.58 15.10 5.85
C PHE A 94 6.90 14.90 6.58
N ARG A 95 7.63 16.00 6.73
CA ARG A 95 8.78 16.09 7.62
C ARG A 95 8.36 16.77 8.90
N GLU A 96 8.71 16.15 10.02
CA GLU A 96 8.56 16.76 11.34
C GLU A 96 9.71 17.76 11.59
N GLU A 97 9.36 18.97 12.05
CA GLU A 97 10.34 19.97 12.48
C GLU A 97 10.64 19.86 13.98
N ASP A 98 11.88 20.15 14.39
CA ASP A 98 12.30 20.13 15.79
C ASP A 98 11.48 21.12 16.63
N SER A 99 10.80 20.60 17.66
CA SER A 99 9.90 21.34 18.55
C SER A 99 10.56 22.37 19.49
N LYS A 100 11.87 22.63 19.34
CA LYS A 100 12.61 23.57 20.21
C LYS A 100 12.35 25.06 19.92
N LYS A 101 11.49 25.41 18.95
CA LYS A 101 11.20 26.82 18.57
C LYS A 101 9.73 27.13 18.22
N LYS A 102 8.73 26.72 19.01
CA LYS A 102 7.40 27.39 18.88
C LYS A 102 6.57 27.41 20.16
N ARG A 103 6.80 28.45 20.97
CA ARG A 103 5.77 29.08 21.81
C ARG A 103 4.79 29.80 20.88
N HIS A 104 3.49 29.56 21.08
CA HIS A 104 2.36 30.36 20.59
C HIS A 104 2.30 30.68 19.09
N SER A 105 1.89 29.72 18.25
CA SER A 105 0.85 30.02 17.24
C SER A 105 0.19 28.71 16.81
N ARG A 106 -1.07 28.58 17.18
CA ARG A 106 -2.01 27.60 16.64
C ARG A 106 -2.19 27.91 15.16
N ASP A 107 -1.35 27.33 14.33
CA ASP A 107 -1.60 27.20 12.89
C ASP A 107 -1.02 25.86 12.46
N GLU A 108 -1.79 24.81 12.76
CA GLU A 108 -1.51 23.41 12.42
C GLU A 108 -1.67 23.15 10.91
N SER A 109 -1.79 24.20 10.09
CA SER A 109 -2.53 24.14 8.83
C SER A 109 -1.74 24.47 7.57
N ASN A 110 -0.41 24.60 7.57
CA ASN A 110 0.35 24.79 6.32
C ASN A 110 1.76 24.18 6.31
N LEU A 111 1.95 23.00 6.89
CA LEU A 111 3.05 22.16 6.39
C LEU A 111 2.57 21.61 5.04
N HIS A 112 3.28 21.93 3.96
CA HIS A 112 3.02 21.29 2.67
C HIS A 112 3.66 19.91 2.66
N PRO A 113 3.00 18.88 2.13
CA PRO A 113 3.60 17.57 2.00
C PRO A 113 4.82 17.66 1.08
N LEU A 114 5.85 16.86 1.38
CA LEU A 114 7.02 16.73 0.51
C LEU A 114 6.67 15.98 -0.78
N GLY A 115 5.69 15.10 -0.71
CA GLY A 115 5.13 14.39 -1.84
C GLY A 115 4.00 13.47 -1.41
N SER A 116 3.41 12.80 -2.39
CA SER A 116 2.30 11.88 -2.17
C SER A 116 2.43 10.60 -3.00
N VAL A 117 1.73 9.57 -2.54
CA VAL A 117 1.44 8.37 -3.31
C VAL A 117 -0.07 8.28 -3.45
N GLU A 118 -0.56 8.02 -4.65
CA GLU A 118 -1.99 7.81 -4.91
C GLU A 118 -2.22 6.37 -5.35
N ILE A 119 -3.22 5.72 -4.74
CA ILE A 119 -3.59 4.32 -4.99
C ILE A 119 -5.09 4.25 -5.25
N PRO A 120 -5.52 3.99 -6.50
CA PRO A 120 -6.92 3.67 -6.79
C PRO A 120 -7.36 2.44 -6.01
N LEU A 121 -8.52 2.50 -5.37
CA LEU A 121 -9.04 1.36 -4.60
C LEU A 121 -9.36 0.15 -5.47
N SER A 122 -9.57 0.34 -6.77
CA SER A 122 -9.69 -0.74 -7.76
C SER A 122 -8.46 -1.66 -7.78
N ASP A 123 -7.27 -1.10 -7.58
CA ASP A 123 -6.00 -1.82 -7.72
C ASP A 123 -5.74 -2.75 -6.53
N ILE A 124 -6.37 -2.46 -5.40
CA ILE A 124 -6.25 -3.20 -4.15
C ILE A 124 -7.57 -3.88 -3.73
N ARG A 125 -8.57 -3.89 -4.63
CA ARG A 125 -9.86 -4.55 -4.38
C ARG A 125 -9.69 -6.07 -4.49
N GLY A 126 -10.16 -6.81 -3.49
CA GLY A 126 -10.20 -8.27 -3.56
C GLY A 126 -10.00 -8.96 -2.22
N ARG A 127 -9.74 -10.28 -2.28
CA ARG A 127 -9.55 -11.12 -1.08
C ARG A 127 -8.14 -11.05 -0.50
N THR A 128 -7.13 -10.84 -1.34
CA THR A 128 -5.72 -10.85 -0.96
C THR A 128 -5.18 -9.45 -0.74
N TYR A 129 -4.15 -9.35 0.10
CA TYR A 129 -3.39 -8.12 0.27
C TYR A 129 -2.45 -7.91 -0.90
N GLN A 130 -2.41 -6.67 -1.40
CA GLN A 130 -1.45 -6.22 -2.40
C GLN A 130 -0.33 -5.46 -1.69
N GLU A 131 0.91 -5.93 -1.82
CA GLU A 131 2.10 -5.25 -1.28
C GLU A 131 3.00 -4.79 -2.42
N LYS A 132 3.26 -3.48 -2.49
CA LYS A 132 3.99 -2.86 -3.59
C LYS A 132 4.80 -1.66 -3.12
N TRP A 133 5.90 -1.40 -3.83
CA TRP A 133 6.64 -0.14 -3.76
C TRP A 133 6.04 0.89 -4.70
N TYR A 134 5.71 2.06 -4.16
CA TYR A 134 5.16 3.19 -4.90
C TYR A 134 6.15 4.35 -4.88
N LEU A 135 6.43 4.94 -6.04
CA LEU A 135 7.25 6.14 -6.13
C LEU A 135 6.48 7.33 -5.55
N ILE A 136 7.18 8.19 -4.82
CA ILE A 136 6.59 9.39 -4.22
C ILE A 136 6.56 10.51 -5.28
N THR A 137 5.36 10.96 -5.63
CA THR A 137 5.16 12.13 -6.48
C THR A 137 5.50 13.38 -5.68
N LEU A 138 6.52 14.10 -6.14
CA LEU A 138 7.11 15.21 -5.42
C LEU A 138 6.28 16.49 -5.55
N HIS A 139 6.04 17.17 -4.43
CA HIS A 139 5.37 18.48 -4.41
C HIS A 139 6.42 19.60 -4.32
N LYS A 140 6.29 20.63 -5.15
CA LYS A 140 7.19 21.79 -5.13
C LYS A 140 6.86 22.65 -3.91
N THR A 141 7.80 22.76 -2.97
CA THR A 141 7.70 23.72 -1.88
C THR A 141 8.18 25.09 -2.36
N SER A 142 7.43 26.16 -2.05
CA SER A 142 7.67 27.53 -2.53
C SER A 142 8.91 28.22 -1.91
N ALA A 143 9.78 27.51 -1.21
CA ALA A 143 10.96 28.07 -0.59
C ALA A 143 12.18 27.24 -0.97
N GLY A 144 13.20 27.89 -1.56
CA GLY A 144 14.44 27.32 -2.08
C GLY A 144 15.35 26.60 -1.08
N ASN A 145 14.81 25.67 -0.31
CA ASN A 145 15.55 24.79 0.57
C ASN A 145 16.12 23.61 -0.22
N LYS A 146 17.42 23.38 -0.06
CA LYS A 146 18.27 22.32 -0.65
C LYS A 146 17.88 20.88 -0.26
N GLU A 147 16.66 20.63 0.20
CA GLU A 147 16.21 19.35 0.76
C GLU A 147 15.05 18.79 -0.05
N GLN A 148 15.33 18.53 -1.33
CA GLN A 148 14.41 17.84 -2.22
C GLN A 148 14.45 16.34 -1.91
N LEU A 149 13.29 15.68 -1.85
CA LEU A 149 13.25 14.23 -1.89
C LEU A 149 13.95 13.74 -3.15
N SER A 150 14.66 12.62 -3.04
CA SER A 150 15.27 12.01 -4.20
C SER A 150 14.18 11.58 -5.21
N PRO A 151 14.43 11.63 -6.53
CA PRO A 151 13.47 11.15 -7.53
C PRO A 151 13.09 9.67 -7.37
N GLN A 152 13.96 8.89 -6.72
CA GLN A 152 13.77 7.48 -6.42
C GLN A 152 13.08 7.22 -5.06
N ALA A 153 12.74 8.27 -4.31
CA ALA A 153 12.05 8.13 -3.03
C ALA A 153 10.74 7.37 -3.22
N SER A 154 10.54 6.35 -2.38
CA SER A 154 9.42 5.43 -2.53
C SER A 154 8.92 4.91 -1.19
N LEU A 155 7.66 4.51 -1.16
CA LEU A 155 6.94 3.99 0.00
C LEU A 155 6.45 2.57 -0.29
N ARG A 156 6.72 1.65 0.62
CA ARG A 156 6.19 0.28 0.58
C ARG A 156 4.88 0.23 1.33
N ILE A 157 3.83 -0.14 0.63
CA ILE A 157 2.46 -0.14 1.15
C ILE A 157 1.89 -1.53 0.92
N LYS A 158 1.24 -2.07 1.94
CA LYS A 158 0.46 -3.30 1.83
C LYS A 158 -0.99 -2.98 2.13
N ALA A 159 -1.90 -3.20 1.20
CA ALA A 159 -3.29 -2.81 1.38
C ALA A 159 -4.28 -3.82 0.77
N ARG A 160 -5.51 -3.79 1.27
CA ARG A 160 -6.65 -4.54 0.74
C ARG A 160 -7.92 -3.73 0.97
N PHE A 161 -8.68 -3.53 -0.10
CA PHE A 161 -10.02 -2.98 -0.08
C PHE A 161 -11.05 -4.08 -0.31
N GLN A 162 -12.07 -4.12 0.53
CA GLN A 162 -13.18 -5.05 0.41
C GLN A 162 -14.49 -4.29 0.36
N ASN A 163 -15.39 -4.75 -0.48
CA ASN A 163 -16.78 -4.32 -0.49
C ASN A 163 -17.64 -5.56 -0.35
N LEU A 164 -18.23 -5.74 0.83
CA LEU A 164 -19.15 -6.82 1.12
C LEU A 164 -20.56 -6.27 1.21
N LYS A 165 -21.44 -6.63 0.29
CA LYS A 165 -22.86 -6.33 0.41
C LYS A 165 -23.58 -7.59 0.87
N VAL A 166 -24.03 -7.58 2.13
CA VAL A 166 -24.94 -8.63 2.63
C VAL A 166 -26.33 -8.30 2.11
N LEU A 167 -26.91 -9.23 1.35
CA LEU A 167 -28.27 -9.11 0.83
C LEU A 167 -29.26 -9.82 1.77
N PRO A 168 -30.57 -9.55 1.69
CA PRO A 168 -31.58 -10.34 2.39
C PRO A 168 -31.49 -11.84 2.03
N MET A 169 -31.90 -12.70 2.95
CA MET A 169 -31.79 -14.17 2.80
C MET A 169 -32.49 -14.68 1.54
N GLU A 170 -33.61 -14.07 1.18
CA GLU A 170 -34.40 -14.40 0.00
C GLU A 170 -33.58 -14.24 -1.29
N LYS A 171 -32.73 -13.22 -1.35
CA LYS A 171 -31.85 -12.98 -2.50
C LYS A 171 -30.75 -14.03 -2.63
N TYR A 172 -30.26 -14.57 -1.52
CA TYR A 172 -29.32 -15.69 -1.56
C TYR A 172 -30.00 -16.97 -2.04
N LYS A 173 -31.25 -17.21 -1.66
CA LYS A 173 -32.03 -18.37 -2.13
C LYS A 173 -32.32 -18.29 -3.63
N GLU A 174 -32.85 -17.15 -4.10
CA GLU A 174 -33.09 -16.90 -5.54
C GLU A 174 -31.80 -17.07 -6.35
N PHE A 175 -30.67 -16.56 -5.84
CA PHE A 175 -29.38 -16.70 -6.49
C PHE A 175 -28.87 -18.14 -6.52
N ALA A 176 -29.01 -18.88 -5.42
CA ALA A 176 -28.61 -20.29 -5.37
C ALA A 176 -29.43 -21.12 -6.37
N GLU A 177 -30.75 -20.91 -6.44
CA GLU A 177 -31.61 -21.56 -7.43
C GLU A 177 -31.15 -21.22 -8.86
N TYR A 178 -30.97 -19.94 -9.17
CA TYR A 178 -30.47 -19.49 -10.48
C TYR A 178 -29.13 -20.15 -10.85
N VAL A 179 -28.13 -20.10 -9.96
CA VAL A 179 -26.82 -20.71 -10.20
C VAL A 179 -26.96 -22.22 -10.45
N THR A 180 -27.82 -22.93 -9.73
CA THR A 180 -27.98 -24.38 -9.92
C THR A 180 -28.70 -24.77 -11.21
N VAL A 181 -29.51 -23.88 -11.77
CA VAL A 181 -30.27 -24.12 -13.00
C VAL A 181 -29.48 -23.67 -14.23
N ASP A 182 -28.87 -22.49 -14.17
CA ASP A 182 -28.34 -21.80 -15.34
C ASP A 182 -26.80 -21.77 -15.39
N TYR A 183 -26.09 -22.54 -14.55
CA TYR A 183 -24.61 -22.53 -14.52
C TYR A 183 -23.96 -22.82 -15.88
N VAL A 184 -24.59 -23.63 -16.73
CA VAL A 184 -24.08 -23.98 -18.06
C VAL A 184 -24.04 -22.77 -18.98
N GLU A 185 -25.00 -21.86 -18.88
CA GLU A 185 -25.05 -20.62 -19.66
C GLU A 185 -24.28 -19.48 -18.96
N MET A 186 -24.26 -19.47 -17.62
CA MET A 186 -23.55 -18.46 -16.85
C MET A 186 -22.03 -18.56 -17.04
N CYS A 187 -21.45 -19.76 -17.02
CA CYS A 187 -20.00 -19.97 -17.09
C CYS A 187 -19.36 -19.35 -18.34
N PRO A 188 -19.86 -19.59 -19.59
CA PRO A 188 -19.32 -18.96 -20.79
C PRO A 188 -19.37 -17.43 -20.79
N ASN A 189 -20.38 -16.83 -20.13
CA ASN A 189 -20.51 -15.37 -20.02
C ASN A 189 -19.53 -14.76 -19.02
N LEU A 190 -19.23 -15.48 -17.93
CA LEU A 190 -18.25 -15.06 -16.93
C LEU A 190 -16.82 -15.35 -17.35
N GLU A 191 -16.59 -16.42 -18.10
CA GLU A 191 -15.26 -16.86 -18.50
C GLU A 191 -14.36 -15.78 -19.14
N PRO A 192 -14.83 -14.92 -20.07
CA PRO A 192 -13.98 -13.88 -20.66
C PRO A 192 -13.63 -12.74 -19.69
N LEU A 193 -14.35 -12.63 -18.57
CA LEU A 193 -14.16 -11.55 -17.59
C LEU A 193 -13.20 -11.94 -16.45
N LEU A 194 -12.84 -13.22 -16.35
CA LEU A 194 -12.10 -13.77 -15.22
C LEU A 194 -10.69 -14.22 -15.65
N ASN A 195 -9.70 -13.92 -14.81
CA ASN A 195 -8.36 -14.49 -14.97
C ASN A 195 -8.33 -15.96 -14.52
N VAL A 196 -7.25 -16.68 -14.84
CA VAL A 196 -7.12 -18.13 -14.56
C VAL A 196 -7.40 -18.48 -13.09
N LYS A 197 -6.90 -17.67 -12.16
CA LYS A 197 -7.09 -17.88 -10.72
C LYS A 197 -8.55 -17.68 -10.31
N GLU A 198 -9.22 -16.68 -10.86
CA GLU A 198 -10.63 -16.41 -10.61
C GLU A 198 -11.54 -17.49 -11.19
N LYS A 199 -11.18 -18.06 -12.35
CA LYS A 199 -11.90 -19.21 -12.93
C LYS A 199 -11.83 -20.44 -12.02
N GLU A 200 -10.67 -20.73 -11.45
CA GLU A 200 -10.50 -21.84 -10.50
C GLU A 200 -11.35 -21.64 -9.23
N GLU A 201 -11.33 -20.42 -8.68
CA GLU A 201 -12.15 -20.06 -7.52
C GLU A 201 -13.65 -20.14 -7.82
N LEU A 202 -14.09 -19.68 -9.00
CA LEU A 202 -15.47 -19.81 -9.45
C LEU A 202 -15.88 -21.27 -9.58
N ALA A 203 -15.06 -22.09 -10.22
CA ALA A 203 -15.32 -23.53 -10.39
C ALA A 203 -15.43 -24.22 -9.03
N ARG A 204 -14.50 -23.95 -8.10
CA ARG A 204 -14.54 -24.50 -6.74
C ARG A 204 -15.82 -24.09 -6.00
N ALA A 205 -16.18 -22.81 -6.05
CA ALA A 205 -17.40 -22.31 -5.42
C ALA A 205 -18.66 -22.94 -6.02
N LEU A 206 -18.71 -23.08 -7.35
CA LEU A 206 -19.83 -23.67 -8.06
C LEU A 206 -20.01 -25.15 -7.71
N VAL A 207 -18.93 -25.93 -7.65
CA VAL A 207 -18.96 -27.33 -7.21
C VAL A 207 -19.52 -27.43 -5.80
N HIS A 208 -19.07 -26.60 -4.86
CA HIS A 208 -19.60 -26.58 -3.50
C HIS A 208 -21.11 -26.29 -3.46
N VAL A 209 -21.59 -25.32 -4.26
CA VAL A 209 -23.02 -25.02 -4.35
C VAL A 209 -23.78 -26.21 -4.92
N LEU A 210 -23.36 -26.78 -6.05
CA LEU A 210 -24.05 -27.90 -6.70
C LEU A 210 -24.08 -29.17 -5.83
N GLN A 211 -23.02 -29.43 -5.06
CA GLN A 211 -22.99 -30.53 -4.08
C GLN A 211 -23.95 -30.26 -2.93
N SER A 212 -23.96 -29.04 -2.38
CA SER A 212 -24.85 -28.66 -1.28
C SER A 212 -26.34 -28.75 -1.65
N THR A 213 -26.68 -28.57 -2.93
CA THR A 213 -28.05 -28.66 -3.45
C THR A 213 -28.37 -30.02 -4.07
N GLY A 214 -27.47 -31.01 -4.00
CA GLY A 214 -27.69 -32.38 -4.50
C GLY A 214 -27.68 -32.52 -6.03
N LYS A 215 -27.15 -31.54 -6.77
CA LYS A 215 -27.03 -31.54 -8.23
C LYS A 215 -25.71 -32.14 -8.74
N ALA A 216 -24.70 -32.23 -7.88
CA ALA A 216 -23.41 -32.88 -8.16
C ALA A 216 -23.06 -33.83 -7.01
N LYS A 217 -22.40 -34.95 -7.34
CA LYS A 217 -21.84 -35.90 -6.36
C LYS A 217 -20.36 -35.64 -6.20
#